data_AF-K9SGR9-F1
#
_entry.id   AF-K9SGR9-F1
#
_cell.length_a   1.000
_cell.length_b   1.000
_cell.length_c   1.000
_cell.angle_alpha   90.00
_cell.angle_beta   90.00
_cell.angle_gamma   90.00
#
_symmetry.space_group_name_H-M   'P 1'
#
loop_
_entity.id
_entity.type
_entity.pdbx_description
1 polymer ?
#
loop_
_entity_poly.entity_id
_entity_poly.type
_entity_poly.pdbx_seq_one_letter_code
_entity_poly.pdbx_strand_id
1 'polypeptide(L)' 'MDNMTNVDGVRVRPDTRNHKGFFVLESTYKLVDVNQNGWALICLDDATCHYVDPDDLRMPRSWKKKSKESKKGSAVNA' A
#
# COMPACT_ATOMS: atom_id res chain seq x y z
N MET A 1 -2.05 -9.72 25.04
CA MET A 1 -1.01 -8.74 24.69
C MET A 1 -0.70 -8.93 23.21
N ASP A 2 -1.32 -8.07 22.40
CA ASP A 2 -0.89 -7.59 21.07
C ASP A 2 -0.33 -8.62 20.07
N ASN A 3 -1.23 -9.21 19.25
CA ASN A 3 -0.87 -9.89 18.00
C ASN A 3 -0.33 -8.86 16.98
N MET A 4 0.89 -8.39 17.21
CA MET A 4 1.58 -7.37 16.42
C MET A 4 2.51 -8.01 15.38
N THR A 5 2.02 -8.63 14.31
CA THR A 5 2.88 -9.00 13.17
C THR A 5 2.08 -9.29 11.88
N ASN A 6 1.50 -8.28 11.24
CA ASN A 6 1.41 -8.18 9.76
C ASN A 6 0.74 -6.88 9.32
N VAL A 7 1.13 -5.75 9.89
CA VAL A 7 0.80 -4.48 9.24
C VAL A 7 1.94 -4.24 8.25
N ASP A 8 1.79 -4.78 7.03
CA ASP A 8 2.61 -4.42 5.87
C ASP A 8 2.39 -2.93 5.56
N GLY A 9 2.92 -2.07 6.43
CA GLY A 9 2.81 -0.63 6.33
C GLY A 9 3.63 -0.10 5.16
N VAL A 10 3.10 0.90 4.49
CA VAL A 10 3.77 1.62 3.40
C VAL A 10 4.36 2.90 3.96
N ARG A 11 5.58 3.24 3.52
CA ARG A 11 6.19 4.52 3.87
C ARG A 11 5.89 5.54 2.80
N VAL A 12 5.40 6.70 3.24
CA VAL A 12 5.17 7.86 2.39
C VAL A 12 6.49 8.59 2.17
N ARG A 13 6.71 9.16 0.98
CA ARG A 13 7.88 10.01 0.68
C ARG A 13 7.57 11.47 1.04
N PRO A 14 8.57 12.29 1.36
CA PRO A 14 8.33 13.69 1.72
C PRO A 14 7.71 14.54 0.60
N ASP A 15 7.84 14.14 -0.67
CA ASP A 15 7.20 14.82 -1.82
C ASP A 15 5.82 14.25 -2.16
N THR A 16 5.34 13.23 -1.44
CA THR A 16 4.04 12.61 -1.74
C THR A 16 2.93 13.62 -1.46
N ARG A 17 2.10 13.85 -2.48
CA ARG A 17 0.89 14.68 -2.36
C ARG A 17 -0.35 13.82 -2.42
N ASN A 18 -1.37 14.23 -1.69
CA ASN A 18 -2.68 13.64 -1.80
C ASN A 18 -3.40 14.14 -3.06
N HIS A 19 -4.54 13.52 -3.37
CA HIS A 19 -5.38 13.90 -4.51
C HIS A 19 -5.87 15.37 -4.51
N LYS A 20 -5.78 16.06 -3.37
CA LYS A 20 -6.11 17.50 -3.24
C LYS A 20 -4.90 18.42 -3.46
N GLY A 21 -3.70 17.86 -3.71
CA GLY A 21 -2.46 18.60 -3.90
C GLY A 21 -1.72 18.99 -2.62
N PHE A 22 -2.16 18.52 -1.45
CA PHE A 22 -1.47 18.79 -0.17
C PHE A 22 -0.43 17.70 0.13
N PHE A 23 0.68 18.10 0.73
CA PHE A 23 1.69 17.16 1.22
C PHE A 23 1.11 16.24 2.30
N VAL A 24 1.43 14.96 2.18
CA VAL A 24 1.12 13.96 3.19
C VAL A 24 2.29 13.85 4.16
N LEU A 25 2.00 13.67 5.44
CA LEU A 25 3.03 13.52 6.46
C LEU A 25 3.94 12.33 6.15
N GLU A 26 5.26 12.53 6.24
CA GLU A 26 6.22 11.44 6.10
C GLU A 26 6.14 10.50 7.30
N SER A 27 5.36 9.42 7.16
CA SER A 27 5.20 8.40 8.20
C SER A 27 4.92 7.02 7.59
N THR A 28 4.71 6.04 8.46
CA THR A 28 4.26 4.69 8.07
C THR A 28 2.75 4.64 8.15
N TYR A 29 2.11 4.31 7.03
CA TYR A 29 0.67 4.21 6.90
C TYR A 29 0.27 2.77 6.62
N LYS A 30 -0.97 2.40 6.94
CA LYS A 30 -1.60 1.20 6.44
C LYS A 30 -2.07 1.44 5.02
N LEU A 31 -1.68 0.59 4.08
CA LEU A 31 -2.31 0.58 2.76
C LEU A 31 -3.64 -0.17 2.87
N VAL A 32 -4.73 0.50 2.55
CA VAL A 32 -6.08 -0.06 2.61
C VAL A 32 -6.48 -0.64 1.26
N ASP A 33 -6.30 0.11 0.18
CA ASP A 33 -6.66 -0.32 -1.17
C ASP A 33 -5.88 0.44 -2.25
N VAL A 34 -5.85 -0.11 -3.47
CA VAL A 34 -5.43 0.61 -4.68
C VAL A 34 -6.57 0.54 -5.68
N ASN A 35 -7.24 1.67 -5.86
CA ASN A 35 -8.41 1.78 -6.71
C ASN A 35 -8.03 1.64 -8.19
N GLN A 36 -8.97 1.20 -9.02
CA GLN A 36 -8.79 1.05 -10.47
C GLN A 36 -8.45 2.37 -11.20
N ASN A 37 -8.71 3.51 -10.55
CA ASN A 37 -8.37 4.84 -11.05
C ASN A 37 -6.89 5.19 -10.83
N GLY A 38 -6.08 4.28 -10.29
CA GLY A 38 -4.65 4.50 -10.06
C GLY A 38 -4.31 5.23 -8.76
N TRP A 39 -5.23 5.28 -7.79
CA TRP A 39 -5.00 5.92 -6.49
C TRP A 39 -4.88 4.88 -5.37
N ALA A 40 -3.92 5.08 -4.47
CA ALA A 40 -3.77 4.29 -3.26
C ALA A 40 -4.43 4.97 -2.07
N LEU A 41 -5.31 4.26 -1.37
CA LEU A 41 -5.87 4.69 -0.10
C LEU A 41 -4.96 4.23 1.04
N ILE A 42 -4.36 5.19 1.74
CA ILE A 42 -3.50 4.95 2.90
C ILE A 42 -4.11 5.57 4.15
N CYS A 43 -3.95 4.94 5.31
CA CYS A 43 -4.47 5.44 6.59
C CYS A 43 -3.40 5.43 7.67
N LEU A 44 -3.24 6.55 8.38
CA LEU A 44 -2.32 6.66 9.51
C LEU A 44 -2.88 5.94 10.74
N ASP A 45 -4.18 6.15 10.96
CA ASP A 45 -5.03 5.56 11.98
C ASP A 45 -6.43 5.30 11.36
N ASP A 46 -7.39 4.85 12.15
CA ASP A 46 -8.73 4.50 11.66
C ASP A 46 -9.60 5.73 11.29
N ALA A 47 -9.12 6.96 11.52
CA ALA A 47 -9.82 8.21 11.24
C ALA A 47 -9.14 9.08 10.16
N THR A 48 -7.84 8.91 9.93
CA THR A 48 -7.01 9.75 9.06
C THR A 48 -6.52 8.98 7.85
N CYS A 49 -7.22 9.14 6.72
CA CYS A 49 -6.88 8.50 5.46
C CYS A 49 -6.65 9.50 4.32
N HIS A 50 -5.77 9.12 3.39
CA HIS A 50 -5.40 9.92 2.23
C HIS A 50 -5.36 9.06 0.98
N TYR A 51 -5.83 9.63 -0.13
CA TYR A 51 -5.59 9.09 -1.46
C TYR A 51 -4.31 9.70 -2.01
N VAL A 52 -3.34 8.86 -2.35
CA VAL A 52 -2.01 9.24 -2.86
C VAL A 52 -1.64 8.44 -4.09
N ASP A 53 -0.62 8.88 -4.82
CA ASP A 53 -0.06 8.11 -5.92
C ASP A 53 0.63 6.83 -5.37
N PRO A 54 0.28 5.62 -5.84
CA PRO A 54 0.94 4.38 -5.43
C PRO A 54 2.44 4.33 -5.75
N ASP A 55 2.91 5.04 -6.80
CA ASP A 55 4.33 5.07 -7.18
C ASP A 55 5.16 5.92 -6.21
N ASP A 56 4.51 6.84 -5.48
CA ASP A 56 5.12 7.62 -4.42
C ASP A 56 5.26 6.84 -3.10
N LEU A 57 4.67 5.65 -3.00
CA LEU A 57 4.72 4.80 -1.80
C LEU A 57 5.90 3.83 -1.83
N ARG A 58 6.62 3.78 -0.71
CA ARG A 58 7.65 2.77 -0.47
C ARG A 58 7.02 1.53 0.14
N MET A 59 6.65 0.61 -0.74
CA MET A 59 6.09 -0.70 -0.41
C MET A 59 7.12 -1.62 0.26
N PRO A 60 6.72 -2.45 1.26
CA PRO A 60 7.57 -3.51 1.76
C PRO A 60 7.83 -4.55 0.65
N ARG A 61 8.98 -5.22 0.69
CA ARG A 61 9.39 -6.21 -0.33
C ARG A 61 8.35 -7.32 -0.54
N SER A 62 7.52 -7.57 0.47
CA SER A 62 6.45 -8.57 0.50
C SER A 62 5.25 -8.25 -0.42
N TRP A 63 4.95 -6.97 -0.67
CA TRP A 63 3.81 -6.52 -1.48
C TRP A 63 3.86 -7.04 -2.93
N LYS A 64 5.05 -7.10 -3.52
CA LYS A 64 5.26 -7.56 -4.90
C LYS A 64 4.91 -9.04 -5.13
N LYS A 65 4.77 -9.81 -4.04
CA LYS A 65 4.51 -11.25 -4.09
C LYS A 65 3.02 -11.55 -4.28
N LYS A 66 2.13 -10.74 -3.70
CA LYS A 66 0.66 -10.90 -3.80
C LYS A 66 0.09 -10.67 -5.20
N SER A 67 0.74 -9.87 -6.06
CA SER A 67 0.27 -9.63 -7.43
C SER A 67 0.79 -10.64 -8.47
N LYS A 68 1.82 -11.44 -8.14
CA LYS A 68 2.36 -12.49 -9.04
C LYS A 68 2.02 -13.92 -8.65
N GLU A 69 1.55 -14.18 -7.43
CA GLU A 69 1.10 -15.52 -6.99
C GLU A 69 -0.27 -15.92 -7.58
N SER A 70 -1.03 -15.01 -8.20
CA SER A 70 -2.30 -15.35 -8.86
C SER A 70 -2.16 -15.82 -10.32
N LYS A 71 -0.92 -16.06 -10.80
CA LYS A 71 -0.68 -16.48 -12.20
C LYS A 71 0.27 -17.68 -12.37
N LYS A 72 0.46 -18.52 -11.34
CA LYS A 72 1.28 -19.73 -11.49
C LYS A 72 0.74 -20.94 -10.73
N GLY A 73 -0.26 -21.59 -11.33
CA GLY A 73 -0.74 -22.94 -11.03
C GLY A 73 -1.98 -23.15 -11.93
N SER A 74 -1.90 -23.83 -13.06
CA SER A 74 -1.47 -25.21 -13.21
C SER A 74 -0.86 -25.41 -14.60
N ALA A 75 0.44 -25.65 -14.64
CA ALA A 75 1.03 -26.45 -15.71
C ALA A 75 1.59 -27.70 -15.02
N VAL A 76 1.37 -28.83 -15.68
CA VAL A 76 1.84 -30.21 -15.38
C VAL A 76 1.00 -31.01 -14.38
N ASN A 77 0.34 -32.06 -14.88
CA ASN A 77 0.84 -33.43 -14.76
C ASN A 77 0.13 -34.38 -15.76
N ALA A 78 0.98 -35.04 -16.57
CA ALA A 78 0.87 -36.33 -17.26
C ALA A 78 -0.33 -36.64 -18.17
#